data_AF-A0A918NDW0-F1
#
_entry.id   AF-A0A918NDW0-F1
#
_cell.length_a   1.000
_cell.length_b   1.000
_cell.length_c   1.000
_cell.angle_alpha   90.00
_cell.angle_beta   90.00
_cell.angle_gamma   90.00
#
_symmetry.space_group_name_H-M   'P 1'
#
loop_
_entity.id
_entity.type
_entity.pdbx_description
1 polymer ?
#
loop_
_entity_poly.entity_id
_entity_poly.type
_entity_poly.pdbx_seq_one_letter_code
_entity_poly.pdbx_strand_id
1 'polypeptide(L)'
;MSTVDSTGRVRPARPGAPSRVGPYRIIGRLGSGGMGTVHAGPAADGLRVAVKVIHPAQAEDPEFRARFRREVRLSARVQGPCLVPLLAADPGAAVPWLATAYAAGPTSAGT
;
A
#
# COMPACT_ATOMS: atom_id res chain seq x y z
N MET A 1 14.34 -17.26 -4.72
CA MET A 1 13.95 -17.75 -3.38
C MET A 1 14.04 -16.57 -2.42
N SER A 2 12.96 -15.79 -2.28
CA SER A 2 12.92 -14.63 -1.38
C SER A 2 12.04 -14.99 -0.18
N THR A 3 12.68 -15.15 0.97
CA THR A 3 12.04 -15.44 2.26
C THR A 3 11.05 -14.33 2.60
N VAL A 4 9.76 -14.65 2.54
CA VAL A 4 8.70 -13.80 3.10
C VAL A 4 8.60 -14.09 4.59
N ASP A 5 8.87 -13.09 5.42
CA ASP A 5 8.60 -13.12 6.86
C ASP A 5 7.09 -13.00 7.06
N SER A 6 6.46 -14.10 7.45
CA SER A 6 5.01 -14.28 7.62
C SER A 6 4.41 -13.53 8.81
N THR A 7 5.23 -12.79 9.55
CA THR A 7 4.80 -11.97 10.68
C THR A 7 4.36 -10.62 10.13
N GLY A 8 3.10 -10.21 10.30
CA GLY A 8 2.62 -8.85 9.99
C GLY A 8 3.28 -7.78 10.87
N ARG A 9 4.61 -7.65 10.80
CA ARG A 9 5.46 -6.87 11.68
C ARG A 9 5.97 -5.66 10.91
N VAL A 10 5.70 -4.48 11.46
CA VAL A 10 6.26 -3.23 10.93
C VAL A 10 7.77 -3.27 11.12
N ARG A 11 8.50 -3.32 10.00
CA ARG A 11 9.97 -3.19 9.99
C ARG A 11 10.35 -1.70 9.99
N PRO A 12 11.46 -1.29 10.60
CA PRO A 12 11.91 0.09 10.52
C PRO A 12 12.08 0.52 9.05
N ALA A 13 11.79 1.79 8.78
CA ALA A 13 11.96 2.37 7.47
C ALA A 13 13.44 2.29 7.06
N ARG A 14 13.71 1.90 5.80
CA ARG A 14 15.08 1.90 5.27
C ARG A 14 15.55 3.33 5.00
N PRO A 15 16.86 3.60 5.01
CA PRO A 15 17.41 4.85 4.49
C PRO A 15 16.86 5.12 3.08
N GLY A 16 16.34 6.34 2.85
CA GLY A 16 15.69 6.73 1.59
C GLY A 16 14.20 6.40 1.47
N ALA A 17 13.57 5.79 2.48
CA ALA A 17 12.12 5.64 2.49
C ALA A 17 11.42 7.01 2.69
N PRO A 18 10.25 7.23 2.07
CA PRO A 18 9.51 8.47 2.24
C PRO A 18 9.08 8.65 3.69
N SER A 19 9.24 9.85 4.23
CA SER A 19 8.74 10.21 5.57
C SER A 19 7.22 10.37 5.61
N ARG A 20 6.61 10.71 4.46
CA ARG A 20 5.16 10.83 4.25
C ARG A 20 4.76 10.35 2.84
N VAL A 21 3.56 9.82 2.72
CA VAL A 21 2.90 9.47 1.46
C VAL A 21 1.45 9.93 1.53
N GLY A 22 1.05 10.84 0.63
CA GLY A 22 -0.22 11.54 0.76
C GLY A 22 -0.34 12.19 2.15
N PRO A 23 -1.47 12.03 2.86
CA PRO A 23 -1.63 12.56 4.22
C PRO A 23 -0.92 11.74 5.31
N TYR A 24 -0.41 10.54 4.98
CA TYR A 24 0.04 9.58 5.98
C TYR A 24 1.53 9.71 6.29
N ARG A 25 1.87 9.79 7.58
CA ARG A 25 3.25 9.64 8.06
C ARG A 25 3.68 8.18 7.98
N ILE A 26 4.89 7.94 7.52
CA ILE A 26 5.44 6.58 7.45
C ILE A 26 6.24 6.28 8.71
N ILE A 27 5.88 5.18 9.39
CA ILE A 27 6.53 4.70 10.62
C ILE A 27 7.30 3.40 10.39
N GLY A 28 7.13 2.76 9.24
CA GLY A 28 7.89 1.58 8.86
C GLY A 28 7.40 0.94 7.58
N ARG A 29 8.02 -0.20 7.24
CA ARG A 29 7.71 -1.00 6.05
C ARG A 29 7.09 -2.32 6.46
N LEU A 30 6.00 -2.67 5.78
CA LEU A 30 5.30 -3.94 5.93
C LEU A 30 5.82 -4.98 4.93
N GLY A 31 6.10 -4.56 3.69
CA GLY A 31 6.59 -5.45 2.65
C GLY A 31 7.04 -4.72 1.40
N SER A 32 7.66 -5.43 0.47
CA SER A 32 8.02 -4.91 -0.85
C SER A 32 7.98 -6.04 -1.87
N GLY A 33 7.48 -5.75 -3.07
CA GLY A 33 7.40 -6.70 -4.17
C GLY A 33 7.46 -6.00 -5.53
N GLY A 34 7.26 -6.76 -6.60
CA GLY A 34 7.46 -6.29 -7.98
C GLY A 34 6.52 -5.19 -8.47
N MET A 35 5.55 -4.72 -7.68
CA MET A 35 4.70 -3.57 -8.03
C MET A 35 4.95 -2.35 -7.15
N GLY A 36 5.67 -2.51 -6.03
CA GLY A 36 5.71 -1.46 -5.04
C GLY A 36 6.13 -1.89 -3.65
N THR A 37 6.08 -0.92 -2.74
CA THR A 37 6.42 -1.08 -1.34
C THR A 37 5.23 -0.72 -0.48
N VAL A 38 4.94 -1.55 0.53
CA VAL A 38 3.85 -1.32 1.48
C VAL A 38 4.44 -0.80 2.78
N HIS A 39 3.94 0.34 3.23
CA HIS A 39 4.36 1.04 4.43
C HIS A 39 3.25 1.05 5.47
N ALA A 40 3.63 1.17 6.75
CA ALA A 40 2.70 1.41 7.83
C ALA A 40 2.72 2.89 8.22
N GLY A 41 1.55 3.42 8.56
CA GLY A 41 1.37 4.77 9.08
C GLY A 41 0.22 4.84 10.10
N PRO A 42 0.20 5.84 10.99
CA PRO A 42 -0.96 6.09 11.83
C PRO A 42 -2.11 6.68 11.00
N ALA A 43 -3.32 6.21 11.29
CA ALA A 43 -4.57 6.83 10.86
C ALA A 43 -5.03 7.89 11.89
N ALA A 44 -5.98 8.73 11.51
CA ALA A 44 -6.54 9.76 12.40
C ALA A 44 -7.35 9.17 13.57
N ASP A 45 -7.90 7.96 13.40
CA ASP A 45 -8.69 7.23 14.40
C ASP A 45 -7.82 6.42 15.38
N GLY A 46 -6.48 6.52 15.30
CA GLY A 46 -5.54 5.77 16.14
C GLY A 46 -5.25 4.35 15.64
N LEU A 47 -5.91 3.89 14.58
CA LEU A 47 -5.56 2.64 13.91
C LEU A 47 -4.35 2.82 13.00
N ARG A 48 -3.93 1.72 12.36
CA ARG A 48 -2.86 1.74 11.35
C ARG A 48 -3.45 1.68 9.95
N VAL A 49 -2.77 2.35 9.02
CA VAL A 49 -2.98 2.19 7.59
C VAL A 49 -1.85 1.39 6.96
N ALA A 50 -2.19 0.63 5.91
CA ALA A 50 -1.22 0.09 4.96
C ALA A 50 -1.20 0.97 3.71
N VAL A 51 -0.08 1.62 3.43
CA VAL A 51 0.11 2.50 2.27
C VAL A 51 0.99 1.81 1.24
N LYS A 52 0.41 1.41 0.11
CA LYS A 52 1.16 0.83 -1.02
C LYS A 52 1.59 1.96 -1.95
N VAL A 53 2.91 2.08 -2.11
CA VAL A 53 3.57 3.02 -3.03
C VAL A 53 4.04 2.25 -4.26
N ILE A 54 3.65 2.71 -5.44
CA ILE A 54 4.08 2.12 -6.71
C ILE A 54 5.54 2.51 -7.01
N HIS A 55 6.33 1.56 -7.49
CA HIS A 55 7.72 1.84 -7.89
C HIS A 55 7.75 2.74 -9.14
N PRO A 56 8.75 3.65 -9.26
CA PRO A 56 8.84 4.58 -10.38
C PRO A 56 8.77 3.93 -11.77
N ALA A 57 9.47 2.81 -11.97
CA ALA A 57 9.51 2.11 -13.26
C ALA A 57 8.12 1.67 -13.76
N GLN A 58 7.20 1.34 -12.85
CA GLN A 58 5.82 0.96 -13.14
C GLN A 58 4.93 2.21 -13.23
N ALA A 59 5.26 3.26 -12.47
CA ALA A 59 4.54 4.53 -12.52
C ALA A 59 4.79 5.31 -13.82
N GLU A 60 5.92 5.06 -14.50
CA GLU A 60 6.27 5.63 -15.80
C GLU A 60 5.55 4.95 -16.97
N ASP A 61 5.07 3.71 -16.77
CA ASP A 61 4.27 2.98 -17.76
C ASP A 61 2.83 3.53 -17.82
N PRO A 62 2.42 4.14 -18.96
CA PRO A 62 1.07 4.68 -19.11
C PRO A 62 -0.04 3.63 -19.03
N GLU A 63 0.23 2.40 -19.49
CA GLU A 63 -0.73 1.29 -19.44
C GLU A 63 -0.93 0.85 -17.99
N PHE A 64 0.16 0.69 -17.24
CA PHE A 64 0.10 0.43 -15.81
C PHE A 64 -0.67 1.54 -15.07
N ARG A 65 -0.40 2.82 -15.37
CA ARG A 65 -1.14 3.96 -14.76
C ARG A 65 -2.63 3.93 -15.08
N ALA A 66 -3.00 3.54 -16.30
CA ALA A 66 -4.40 3.41 -16.70
C ALA A 66 -5.10 2.27 -15.94
N ARG A 67 -4.44 1.10 -15.86
CA ARG A 67 -4.92 -0.06 -15.11
C ARG A 67 -5.05 0.25 -13.62
N PHE A 68 -4.02 0.81 -13.01
CA PHE A 68 -4.00 1.17 -11.60
C PHE A 68 -5.12 2.15 -11.24
N ARG A 69 -5.35 3.19 -12.05
CA ARG A 69 -6.51 4.09 -11.90
C ARG A 69 -7.84 3.35 -11.95
N ARG A 70 -8.00 2.41 -12.89
CA ARG A 70 -9.23 1.63 -13.02
C ARG A 70 -9.45 0.76 -11.80
N GLU A 71 -8.42 0.06 -11.34
CA GLU A 71 -8.48 -0.78 -10.14
C GLU A 71 -8.82 0.05 -8.89
N VAL A 72 -8.15 1.18 -8.66
CA VAL A 72 -8.48 2.09 -7.55
C VAL A 72 -9.94 2.55 -7.60
N ARG A 73 -10.45 2.95 -8.77
CA ARG A 73 -11.86 3.34 -8.93
C ARG A 73 -12.84 2.20 -8.66
N LEU A 74 -12.49 0.98 -9.03
CA LEU A 74 -13.31 -0.20 -8.75
C LEU A 74 -13.28 -0.53 -7.27
N SER A 75 -12.10 -0.60 -6.65
CA SER A 75 -11.91 -0.87 -5.23
C SER A 75 -12.61 0.14 -4.33
N ALA A 76 -12.66 1.42 -4.72
CA ALA A 76 -13.40 2.45 -3.99
C ALA A 76 -14.91 2.18 -3.88
N ARG A 77 -15.47 1.34 -4.76
CA ARG A 77 -16.90 0.99 -4.78
C ARG A 77 -17.20 -0.33 -4.07
N VAL A 78 -16.18 -1.12 -3.72
CA VAL A 78 -16.40 -2.44 -3.11
C VAL A 78 -16.37 -2.29 -1.60
N GLN A 79 -17.48 -2.64 -0.96
CA GLN A 79 -17.61 -2.76 0.48
C GLN A 79 -18.15 -4.15 0.82
N GLY A 80 -17.61 -4.77 1.86
CA GLY A 80 -18.04 -6.09 2.30
C GLY A 80 -17.31 -6.52 3.58
N PRO A 81 -17.91 -7.39 4.39
CA PRO A 81 -17.40 -7.75 5.72
C PRO A 81 -16.01 -8.41 5.71
N CYS A 82 -15.58 -8.96 4.57
CA CYS A 82 -14.28 -9.63 4.43
C CYS A 82 -13.25 -8.83 3.61
N LEU A 83 -13.56 -7.59 3.22
CA LEU A 83 -12.68 -6.78 2.39
C LEU A 83 -12.01 -5.68 3.21
N VAL A 84 -10.72 -5.49 2.96
CA VAL A 84 -9.97 -4.38 3.56
C VAL A 84 -10.40 -3.07 2.86
N PRO A 85 -11.02 -2.11 3.57
CA PRO A 85 -11.51 -0.89 2.94
C PRO A 85 -10.38 -0.04 2.36
N LEU A 86 -10.61 0.50 1.17
CA LEU A 86 -9.79 1.56 0.59
C LEU A 86 -10.10 2.88 1.33
N LEU A 87 -9.09 3.45 1.98
CA LEU A 87 -9.24 4.67 2.79
C LEU A 87 -8.95 5.92 1.97
N ALA A 88 -7.91 5.87 1.14
CA ALA A 88 -7.52 6.95 0.25
C ALA A 88 -6.63 6.40 -0.88
N ALA A 89 -6.56 7.11 -1.99
CA ALA A 89 -5.61 6.82 -3.06
C ALA A 89 -5.38 8.06 -3.91
N ASP A 90 -4.19 8.16 -4.47
CA ASP A 90 -3.90 9.09 -5.56
C ASP A 90 -3.13 8.35 -6.65
N PRO A 91 -3.83 7.83 -7.67
CA PRO A 91 -3.18 7.19 -8.80
C PRO A 91 -2.62 8.19 -9.83
N GLY A 92 -2.89 9.49 -9.67
CA GLY A 92 -2.40 10.58 -10.53
C GLY A 92 -1.09 11.20 -10.05
N ALA A 93 -0.79 11.10 -8.75
CA ALA A 93 0.45 11.56 -8.13
C ALA A 93 1.71 11.16 -8.92
N ALA A 94 2.76 11.98 -8.82
CA ALA A 94 4.08 11.70 -9.40
C ALA A 94 4.57 10.29 -9.00
N VAL A 95 4.33 9.92 -7.75
CA VAL A 95 4.49 8.54 -7.26
C VAL A 95 3.10 8.02 -6.85
N PRO A 96 2.44 7.20 -7.67
CA PRO A 96 1.10 6.68 -7.39
C PRO A 96 1.05 5.86 -6.09
N TRP A 97 -0.04 6.01 -5.34
CA TRP A 97 -0.21 5.31 -4.08
C TRP A 97 -1.68 5.00 -3.75
N LEU A 98 -1.89 4.03 -2.87
CA LEU A 98 -3.18 3.75 -2.22
C LEU A 98 -2.98 3.39 -0.76
N ALA A 99 -4.00 3.66 0.06
CA ALA A 99 -4.04 3.40 1.49
C ALA A 99 -5.27 2.58 1.85
N THR A 100 -5.07 1.52 2.62
CA THR A 100 -6.15 0.67 3.15
C THR A 100 -6.05 0.57 4.66
N ALA A 101 -7.11 0.08 5.31
CA ALA A 101 -7.01 -0.33 6.70
C ALA A 101 -5.88 -1.37 6.88
N TYR A 102 -5.15 -1.30 7.98
CA TYR A 102 -4.13 -2.30 8.28
C TYR A 102 -4.80 -3.56 8.85
N ALA A 103 -4.77 -4.65 8.08
CA ALA A 103 -5.18 -5.96 8.57
C ALA A 103 -4.00 -6.62 9.30
N ALA A 104 -4.08 -6.69 10.63
CA ALA A 104 -3.12 -7.45 11.44
C ALA A 104 -3.44 -8.95 11.32
N GLY A 105 -2.93 -9.63 10.29
CA GLY A 105 -3.14 -11.07 10.09
C GLY A 105 -2.42 -11.60 8.85
N PRO A 106 -2.20 -12.92 8.74
CA PRO A 106 -1.42 -13.50 7.65
C PRO A 106 -2.08 -13.17 6.31
N THR A 107 -1.43 -12.33 5.50
CA THR A 107 -1.83 -12.11 4.11
C THR A 107 -1.80 -13.45 3.39
N SER A 108 -2.93 -13.85 2.80
CA SER A 108 -3.11 -15.11 2.09
C SER A 108 -1.97 -15.34 1.09
N ALA A 109 -1.20 -16.40 1.31
CA ALA A 109 -0.39 -17.00 0.26
C ALA A 109 -1.37 -17.56 -0.78
N GLY A 110 -1.33 -17.04 -2.00
CA GLY A 110 -2.07 -17.65 -3.10
C GLY A 110 -1.53 -19.05 -3.36
N THR A 111 -2.41 -20.04 -3.26
CA THR A 111 -2.21 -21.42 -3.73
C THR A 111 -1.96 -21.46 -5.23
#